data_AF-A0A699V9K9-F1
#
_entry.id   AF-A0A699V9K9-F1
#
_cell.length_a   1.000
_cell.length_b   1.000
_cell.length_c   1.000
_cell.angle_alpha   90.00
_cell.angle_beta   90.00
_cell.angle_gamma   90.00
#
_symmetry.space_group_name_H-M   'P 1'
#
loop_
_entity.id
_entity.type
_entity.pdbx_description
1 polymer ?
#
loop_
_entity_poly.entity_id
_entity_poly.type
_entity_poly.pdbx_seq_one_letter_code
_entity_poly.pdbx_strand_id
1 'polypeptide(L)'
;TVFGVSTASPHVSTANLSDATVYAFLANQPNRSQLVHENLEQIHEDDLEEMDLKSQLALLSIRAQRFFQNTGKKITINGSDIAGYDKAKVECFNCHKMGHFARESRVPRN
;
A
#
# COMPACT_ATOMS: atom_id res chain seq x y z
N THR A 1 -16.13 34.64 -36.52
CA THR A 1 -15.41 33.42 -36.91
C THR A 1 -14.29 33.19 -35.93
N VAL A 2 -14.16 31.96 -35.45
CA VAL A 2 -13.47 31.53 -34.21
C VAL A 2 -11.94 31.56 -34.32
N PHE A 3 -11.28 31.86 -33.19
CA PHE A 3 -9.84 31.76 -32.94
C PHE A 3 -9.32 30.33 -33.07
N GLY A 4 -8.10 30.17 -33.60
CA GLY A 4 -7.35 28.91 -33.54
C GLY A 4 -5.85 29.19 -33.39
N VAL A 5 -5.40 29.35 -32.15
CA VAL A 5 -3.99 29.34 -31.76
C VAL A 5 -3.51 27.88 -31.81
N SER A 6 -2.45 27.59 -32.57
CA SER A 6 -1.66 26.38 -32.37
C SER A 6 -0.30 26.77 -31.78
N THR A 7 -0.24 26.68 -30.46
CA THR A 7 0.99 26.62 -29.67
C THR A 7 1.77 25.38 -30.08
N ALA A 8 2.93 25.56 -30.71
CA ALA A 8 3.93 24.51 -30.82
C ALA A 8 4.57 24.32 -29.43
N SER A 9 4.19 23.23 -28.76
CA SER A 9 4.82 22.79 -27.52
C SER A 9 6.18 22.14 -27.86
N PRO A 10 7.30 22.59 -27.29
CA PRO A 10 8.52 21.81 -27.37
C PRO A 10 8.31 20.59 -26.46
N HIS A 11 8.15 19.41 -27.07
CA HIS A 11 8.26 18.15 -26.36
C HIS A 11 9.72 18.00 -25.93
N VAL A 12 10.06 18.57 -24.77
CA VAL A 12 11.29 18.26 -24.07
C VAL A 12 11.14 16.81 -23.66
N SER A 13 11.74 15.90 -24.44
CA SER A 13 11.98 14.53 -24.01
C SER A 13 12.95 14.61 -22.84
N THR A 14 12.39 14.75 -21.65
CA THR A 14 13.11 14.56 -20.38
C THR A 14 13.39 13.05 -20.28
N ALA A 15 14.37 12.56 -21.05
CA ALA A 15 15.06 11.34 -20.67
C ALA A 15 15.69 11.68 -19.32
N ASN A 16 15.04 11.25 -18.25
CA ASN A 16 15.41 11.59 -16.90
C ASN A 16 16.89 11.29 -16.73
N LEU A 17 17.66 12.24 -16.20
CA LEU A 17 19.10 12.10 -15.95
C LEU A 17 19.41 10.78 -15.18
N SER A 18 18.42 10.26 -14.44
CA SER A 18 18.43 8.95 -13.79
C SER A 18 18.71 7.80 -14.76
N ASP A 19 18.07 7.76 -15.92
CA ASP A 19 18.14 6.61 -16.83
C ASP A 19 19.50 6.54 -17.51
N ALA A 20 20.02 7.69 -17.95
CA ALA A 20 21.37 7.78 -18.51
C ALA A 20 22.45 7.42 -17.48
N THR A 21 22.27 7.85 -16.23
CA THR A 21 23.20 7.55 -15.12
C THR A 21 23.15 6.07 -14.73
N VAL A 22 21.96 5.49 -14.64
CA VAL A 22 21.75 4.06 -14.36
C VAL A 22 22.34 3.21 -15.48
N TYR A 23 22.10 3.57 -16.74
CA TYR A 23 22.65 2.86 -17.89
C TYR A 23 24.20 2.92 -17.93
N ALA A 24 24.79 4.09 -17.68
CA ALA A 24 26.24 4.24 -17.59
C ALA A 24 26.84 3.43 -16.43
N PHE A 25 26.16 3.35 -15.28
CA PHE A 25 26.61 2.56 -14.13
C PHE A 25 26.57 1.06 -14.42
N LEU A 26 25.49 0.56 -15.03
CA LEU A 26 25.34 -0.84 -15.42
C LEU A 26 26.36 -1.25 -16.49
N ALA A 27 26.61 -0.39 -17.47
CA ALA A 27 27.60 -0.61 -18.53
C ALA A 27 29.04 -0.72 -18.00
N ASN A 28 29.36 -0.02 -16.91
CA ASN A 28 30.69 -0.05 -16.27
C ASN A 28 30.87 -1.20 -15.26
N GLN A 29 29.80 -1.91 -14.89
CA GLN A 29 29.82 -3.02 -13.95
C GLN A 29 28.90 -4.18 -14.41
N PRO A 30 29.15 -4.78 -15.60
CA PRO A 30 28.29 -5.80 -16.17
C PRO A 30 28.18 -7.05 -15.27
N ASN A 31 29.26 -7.42 -14.58
CA ASN A 31 29.26 -8.55 -13.63
C ASN A 31 28.36 -8.29 -12.41
N ARG A 32 28.23 -7.04 -11.93
CA ARG A 32 27.26 -6.72 -10.88
C ARG A 32 25.83 -6.72 -11.42
N SER A 33 25.62 -6.27 -12.64
CA SER A 33 24.29 -6.33 -13.28
C SER A 33 23.81 -7.77 -13.40
N GLN A 34 24.67 -8.71 -13.80
CA GLN A 34 24.35 -10.14 -13.83
C GLN A 34 24.07 -10.70 -12.43
N LEU A 35 24.89 -10.35 -11.44
CA LEU A 35 24.75 -10.82 -10.06
C LEU A 35 23.50 -10.24 -9.37
N VAL A 36 23.10 -9.02 -9.71
CA VAL A 36 21.85 -8.37 -9.28
C VAL A 36 20.65 -8.99 -10.02
N HIS A 37 20.76 -9.24 -11.33
CA HIS A 37 19.72 -9.91 -12.12
C HIS A 37 19.45 -11.34 -11.63
N GLU A 38 20.48 -12.14 -11.44
CA GLU A 38 20.39 -13.51 -10.91
C GLU A 38 19.81 -13.55 -9.48
N ASN A 39 20.11 -12.57 -8.64
CA ASN A 39 19.51 -12.46 -7.29
C ASN A 39 18.06 -11.99 -7.30
N LEU A 40 17.68 -11.07 -8.21
CA LEU A 40 16.30 -10.61 -8.32
C LEU A 40 15.39 -11.64 -8.99
N GLU A 41 15.90 -12.46 -9.92
CA GLU A 41 15.15 -13.54 -10.56
C GLU A 41 14.92 -14.76 -9.65
N GLN A 42 15.56 -14.81 -8.49
CA GLN A 42 15.47 -15.93 -7.53
C GLN A 42 14.52 -15.69 -6.36
N ILE A 43 13.87 -14.53 -6.27
CA ILE A 43 12.89 -14.29 -5.20
C ILE A 43 11.61 -15.04 -5.57
N HIS A 44 11.33 -16.12 -4.83
CA HIS A 44 10.13 -16.92 -5.05
C HIS A 44 8.89 -16.09 -4.70
N GLU A 45 7.77 -16.34 -5.39
CA GLU A 45 6.51 -15.64 -5.12
C GLU A 45 6.08 -15.79 -3.65
N ASP A 46 6.22 -16.99 -3.08
CA ASP A 46 6.00 -17.26 -1.66
C ASP A 46 6.88 -16.41 -0.72
N ASP A 47 8.13 -16.10 -1.10
CA ASP A 47 9.01 -15.26 -0.27
C ASP A 47 8.52 -13.80 -0.26
N LEU A 48 8.00 -13.32 -1.40
CA LEU A 48 7.38 -11.99 -1.49
C LEU A 48 6.10 -11.93 -0.65
N GLU A 49 5.25 -12.97 -0.73
CA GLU A 49 4.03 -13.05 0.09
C GLU A 49 4.37 -13.13 1.59
N GLU A 50 5.37 -13.92 1.98
CA GLU A 50 5.82 -14.02 3.37
C GLU A 50 6.33 -12.67 3.89
N MET A 51 7.11 -11.94 3.10
CA MET A 51 7.59 -10.60 3.46
C MET A 51 6.45 -9.60 3.61
N ASP A 52 5.49 -9.61 2.68
CA ASP A 52 4.32 -8.73 2.76
C ASP A 52 3.48 -9.05 4.01
N LEU A 53 3.17 -10.32 4.26
CA LEU A 53 2.45 -10.77 5.45
C LEU A 53 3.16 -10.36 6.75
N LYS A 54 4.48 -10.55 6.83
CA LYS A 54 5.30 -10.10 7.98
C LYS A 54 5.22 -8.59 8.18
N SER A 55 5.30 -7.83 7.09
CA SER A 55 5.19 -6.36 7.11
C SER A 55 3.82 -5.91 7.63
N GLN A 56 2.75 -6.51 7.11
CA GLN A 56 1.38 -6.23 7.57
C GLN A 56 1.20 -6.57 9.06
N LEU A 57 1.72 -7.70 9.51
CA LEU A 57 1.66 -8.12 10.92
C LEU A 57 2.43 -7.17 11.84
N ALA A 58 3.61 -6.71 11.41
CA ALA A 58 4.39 -5.72 12.15
C ALA A 58 3.62 -4.40 12.29
N LEU A 59 3.00 -3.92 11.22
CA LEU A 59 2.17 -2.71 11.24
C LEU A 59 0.95 -2.86 12.17
N LEU A 60 0.28 -4.01 12.12
CA LEU A 60 -0.83 -4.32 13.02
C LEU A 60 -0.38 -4.35 14.49
N SER A 61 0.78 -4.93 14.78
CA SER A 61 1.36 -4.97 16.13
C SER A 61 1.63 -3.58 16.68
N ILE A 62 2.20 -2.68 15.88
CA ILE A 62 2.42 -1.28 16.26
C ILE A 62 1.09 -0.57 16.55
N ARG A 63 0.06 -0.79 15.72
CA ARG A 63 -1.27 -0.21 15.92
C ARG A 63 -1.93 -0.73 17.19
N ALA A 64 -1.87 -2.03 17.45
CA ALA A 64 -2.42 -2.66 18.65
C ALA A 64 -1.72 -2.15 19.92
N GLN A 65 -0.39 -2.00 19.88
CA GLN A 65 0.38 -1.43 20.98
C GLN A 65 -0.04 0.02 21.28
N ARG A 66 -0.17 0.87 20.24
CA ARG A 66 -0.63 2.26 20.41
C ARG A 66 -2.05 2.32 20.97
N PHE A 67 -2.94 1.46 20.51
CA PHE A 67 -4.30 1.36 21.03
C PHE A 67 -4.32 0.99 22.52
N PHE A 68 -3.51 0.00 22.92
CA PHE A 68 -3.38 -0.40 24.32
C PHE A 68 -2.86 0.75 25.18
N GLN A 69 -1.83 1.46 24.74
CA GLN A 69 -1.29 2.63 25.47
C GLN A 69 -2.35 3.73 25.66
N ASN A 70 -3.18 3.97 24.65
CA ASN A 70 -4.19 5.03 24.71
C ASN A 70 -5.44 4.67 25.52
N THR A 71 -5.82 3.39 25.56
CA THR A 71 -7.11 2.96 26.12
C THR A 71 -6.99 2.02 27.32
N GLY A 72 -5.81 1.44 27.56
CA GLY A 72 -5.59 0.37 28.53
C GLY A 72 -6.22 -0.98 28.14
N LYS A 73 -6.88 -1.08 26.98
CA LYS A 73 -7.63 -2.29 26.58
C LYS A 73 -6.76 -3.17 25.67
N LYS A 74 -6.61 -4.45 26.03
CA LYS A 74 -5.88 -5.44 25.24
C LYS A 74 -6.76 -5.97 24.11
N ILE A 75 -6.27 -5.92 22.88
CA ILE A 75 -6.90 -6.59 21.73
C ILE A 75 -6.44 -8.05 21.73
N THR A 76 -7.38 -8.98 21.57
CA THR A 76 -7.13 -10.42 21.49
C THR A 76 -7.79 -10.92 20.22
N ILE A 77 -7.08 -11.74 19.44
CA ILE A 77 -7.58 -12.35 18.21
C ILE A 77 -7.50 -13.86 18.40
N ASN A 78 -8.64 -14.54 18.38
CA ASN A 78 -8.77 -15.99 18.43
C ASN A 78 -8.90 -16.57 17.01
N GLY A 79 -8.70 -17.89 16.87
CA GLY A 79 -8.89 -18.56 15.57
C GLY A 79 -10.30 -18.41 14.98
N SER A 80 -11.31 -18.27 15.84
CA SER A 80 -12.70 -17.99 15.42
C SER A 80 -12.89 -16.60 14.85
N ASP A 81 -12.04 -15.63 15.22
CA ASP A 81 -12.14 -14.24 14.75
C ASP A 81 -11.60 -14.09 13.31
N ILE A 82 -10.91 -15.12 12.81
CA ILE A 82 -10.44 -15.23 11.42
C ILE A 82 -11.59 -15.65 10.49
N ALA A 83 -12.66 -16.27 11.02
CA ALA A 83 -13.87 -16.51 10.25
C ALA A 83 -14.44 -15.15 9.82
N GLY A 84 -14.56 -14.95 8.50
CA GLY A 84 -14.70 -13.65 7.85
C GLY A 84 -15.57 -12.64 8.59
N TYR A 85 -15.08 -11.40 8.62
CA TYR A 85 -15.77 -10.26 9.20
C TYR A 85 -17.20 -10.11 8.66
N ASP A 86 -18.18 -10.48 9.46
CA ASP A 86 -19.60 -10.40 9.10
C ASP A 86 -20.06 -8.94 9.15
N LYS A 87 -19.97 -8.26 8.00
CA LYS A 87 -20.36 -6.86 7.85
C LYS A 87 -21.82 -6.62 8.28
N ALA A 88 -22.70 -7.61 8.19
CA ALA A 88 -24.10 -7.48 8.59
C ALA A 88 -24.27 -7.26 10.11
N LYS A 89 -23.28 -7.68 10.93
CA LYS A 89 -23.27 -7.49 12.39
C LYS A 89 -22.62 -6.19 12.85
N VAL A 90 -22.21 -5.34 11.92
CA VAL A 90 -21.48 -4.11 12.21
C VAL A 90 -22.45 -2.97 12.44
N GLU A 91 -22.44 -2.40 13.64
CA GLU A 91 -23.22 -1.21 13.94
C GLU A 91 -22.48 0.06 13.50
N CYS A 92 -23.15 0.90 12.72
CA CYS A 92 -22.63 2.21 12.33
C CYS A 92 -22.64 3.17 13.53
N PHE A 93 -21.46 3.65 13.93
CA PHE A 93 -21.31 4.58 15.06
C PHE A 93 -22.08 5.91 14.91
N ASN A 94 -22.31 6.39 13.68
CA ASN A 94 -22.97 7.68 13.47
C ASN A 94 -24.51 7.60 13.53
N CYS A 95 -25.10 6.49 13.09
CA CYS A 95 -26.55 6.36 12.94
C CYS A 95 -27.16 5.12 13.62
N HIS A 96 -26.35 4.32 14.31
CA HIS A 96 -26.76 3.14 15.08
C HIS A 96 -27.53 2.08 14.27
N LYS A 97 -27.26 2.00 12.96
CA LYS A 97 -27.83 0.98 12.06
C LYS A 97 -26.80 -0.08 11.72
N MET A 98 -27.23 -1.33 11.67
CA MET A 98 -26.40 -2.48 11.31
C MET A 98 -26.04 -2.47 9.81
N GLY A 99 -24.97 -3.20 9.46
CA GLY A 99 -24.62 -3.51 8.07
C GLY A 99 -23.61 -2.58 7.40
N HIS A 100 -23.14 -1.51 8.06
CA HIS A 100 -22.21 -0.56 7.44
C HIS A 100 -21.32 0.17 8.45
N PHE A 101 -20.20 0.67 7.95
CA PHE A 101 -19.28 1.49 8.73
C PHE A 101 -19.72 2.96 8.76
N ALA A 102 -19.35 3.70 9.81
CA ALA A 102 -19.60 5.13 9.91
C ALA A 102 -19.09 5.94 8.70
N ARG A 103 -17.96 5.54 8.10
CA ARG A 103 -17.42 6.18 6.88
C ARG A 103 -18.29 6.02 5.62
N GLU A 104 -19.21 5.05 5.63
CA GLU A 104 -20.14 4.79 4.53
C GLU A 104 -21.50 5.48 4.77
N SER A 105 -21.71 6.01 5.98
CA SER A 105 -22.95 6.71 6.34
C SER A 105 -23.03 8.06 5.63
N ARG A 106 -24.20 8.34 5.04
CA ARG A 106 -24.55 9.68 4.53
C ARG A 106 -25.15 10.58 5.60
N VAL A 107 -25.39 10.04 6.80
CA VAL A 107 -26.02 10.75 7.92
C VAL A 107 -24.92 11.32 8.81
N PRO A 108 -24.99 12.61 9.20
CA PRO A 108 -24.07 13.21 10.16
C PRO A 108 -24.18 12.50 11.52
N ARG A 109 -23.10 12.57 12.30
CA ARG A 109 -23.02 11.97 13.63
C ARG A 109 -24.06 12.63 14.56
N ASN A 110 -24.92 11.82 15.17
CA ASN A 110 -25.82 12.25 16.25
C ASN A 110 -25.06 12.61 17.54
#